data_AF-A0A8J9V395-F1
#
_entry.id   AF-A0A8J9V395-F1
#
_cell.length_a   1.000
_cell.length_b   1.000
_cell.length_c   1.000
_cell.angle_alpha   90.00
_cell.angle_beta   90.00
_cell.angle_gamma   90.00
#
_symmetry.space_group_name_H-M   'P 1'
#
loop_
_entity.id
_entity.type
_entity.pdbx_description
1 polymer ?
#
loop_
_entity_poly.entity_id
_entity_poly.type
_entity_poly.pdbx_seq_one_letter_code
_entity_poly.pdbx_strand_id
1 'polypeptide(L)' 'MYKQLILLIVLISSAHLGNSMRWRRANRLCAPNQPFDDDCNTCVCDDTGTDAVCTLMACHRCKKIKSFHLNHDQSR' A
#
# COMPACT_ATOMS: atom_id res chain seq x y z
N MET A 1 -1.04 -49.36 9.75
CA MET A 1 0.11 -48.69 10.40
C MET A 1 0.24 -47.22 9.97
N TYR A 2 0.17 -46.90 8.67
CA TYR A 2 0.23 -45.52 8.17
C TYR A 2 -0.99 -44.63 8.56
N LYS A 3 -2.17 -45.21 8.78
CA LYS A 3 -3.39 -44.47 9.18
C LYS A 3 -3.26 -43.78 10.56
N GLN A 4 -2.59 -44.42 11.51
CA GLN A 4 -2.31 -43.81 12.83
C GLN A 4 -1.25 -42.71 12.71
N LEU A 5 -0.29 -42.85 11.79
CA LEU A 5 0.73 -41.84 11.52
C LEU A 5 0.12 -40.58 10.87
N ILE A 6 -0.83 -40.74 9.94
CA ILE A 6 -1.55 -39.61 9.31
C ILE A 6 -2.33 -38.79 10.35
N LEU A 7 -2.99 -39.46 11.30
CA LEU A 7 -3.79 -38.78 12.33
C LEU A 7 -2.92 -37.88 13.23
N LEU A 8 -1.71 -38.33 13.57
CA LEU A 8 -0.76 -37.55 14.37
C LEU A 8 -0.25 -36.32 13.62
N ILE A 9 -0.01 -36.43 12.31
CA ILE A 9 0.41 -35.30 11.48
C ILE A 9 -0.67 -34.21 11.44
N VAL A 10 -1.96 -34.58 11.32
CA VAL A 10 -3.07 -33.62 11.29
C VAL A 10 -3.22 -32.88 12.63
N LEU A 11 -3.04 -33.59 13.76
CA LEU A 11 -3.12 -33.01 15.12
C LEU A 11 -1.95 -32.07 15.44
N ILE A 12 -0.75 -32.34 14.92
CA ILE A 12 0.41 -31.44 15.07
C ILE A 12 0.28 -30.22 14.14
N SER A 13 -0.30 -30.39 12.95
CA SER A 13 -0.50 -29.32 11.97
C SER A 13 -1.59 -28.31 12.36
N SER A 14 -2.52 -28.67 13.25
CA SER A 14 -3.50 -27.72 13.79
C SER A 14 -2.88 -26.58 14.62
N ALA A 15 -1.61 -26.69 15.04
CA ALA A 15 -0.86 -25.57 15.64
C ALA A 15 -0.21 -24.62 14.59
N HIS A 16 -0.37 -24.90 13.29
CA HIS A 16 0.13 -24.06 12.18
C HIS A 16 -0.93 -23.63 11.16
N LEU A 17 -2.22 -23.89 11.44
CA LEU A 17 -3.32 -23.16 10.81
C LEU A 17 -4.05 -22.30 11.83
N GLY A 18 -3.29 -21.65 12.72
CA GLY A 18 -3.76 -20.45 13.39
C GLY A 18 -3.94 -19.39 12.32
N ASN A 19 -5.18 -19.28 11.83
CA ASN A 19 -5.75 -18.28 10.94
C ASN A 19 -4.76 -17.67 9.95
N SER A 20 -5.08 -17.73 8.65
CA SER A 20 -4.68 -16.66 7.75
C SER A 20 -5.30 -15.35 8.28
N MET A 21 -4.69 -14.78 9.32
CA MET A 21 -4.76 -13.37 9.61
C MET A 21 -4.09 -12.76 8.40
N ARG A 22 -4.91 -12.52 7.38
CA ARG A 22 -4.71 -11.44 6.45
C ARG A 22 -4.83 -10.17 7.30
N TRP A 23 -3.82 -9.91 8.13
CA TRP A 23 -3.44 -8.57 8.51
C TRP A 23 -2.98 -7.89 7.21
N ARG A 24 -3.91 -7.63 6.30
CA ARG A 24 -3.97 -6.25 5.85
C ARG A 24 -4.24 -5.51 7.16
N ARG A 25 -3.18 -5.01 7.81
CA ARG A 25 -3.28 -3.64 8.34
C ARG A 25 -4.03 -2.94 7.24
N ALA A 26 -5.27 -2.50 7.47
CA ALA A 26 -6.05 -1.81 6.44
C ALA A 26 -5.05 -0.86 5.80
N ASN A 27 -4.62 -1.17 4.57
CA ASN A 27 -3.40 -0.56 4.03
C ASN A 27 -3.88 0.78 3.51
N ARG A 28 -4.15 1.66 4.47
CA ARG A 28 -4.74 2.95 4.25
C ARG A 28 -3.69 3.71 3.46
N LEU A 29 -4.01 3.96 2.20
CA LEU A 29 -3.15 4.72 1.28
C LEU A 29 -3.09 6.18 1.72
N CYS A 30 -4.20 6.68 2.27
CA CYS A 30 -4.36 8.06 2.74
C CYS A 30 -5.26 8.13 3.99
N ALA A 31 -5.28 9.30 4.64
CA ALA A 31 -6.12 9.55 5.80
C ALA A 31 -7.59 9.72 5.34
N PRO A 32 -8.56 8.99 5.93
CA PRO A 32 -9.94 9.03 5.46
C PRO A 32 -10.55 10.43 5.42
N ASN A 33 -11.25 10.74 4.32
CA ASN A 33 -11.88 12.04 4.07
C ASN A 33 -10.94 13.26 4.17
N GLN A 34 -9.62 13.05 4.20
CA GLN A 34 -8.65 14.14 4.24
C GLN A 34 -8.18 14.49 2.82
N PRO A 35 -8.07 15.79 2.49
CA PRO A 35 -7.41 16.21 1.28
C PRO A 35 -5.89 16.01 1.39
N PHE A 36 -5.25 15.71 0.27
CA PHE A 36 -3.80 15.65 0.14
C PHE A 36 -3.41 15.98 -1.30
N ASP A 37 -2.15 16.34 -1.52
CA ASP A 37 -1.64 16.61 -2.86
C ASP A 37 -0.82 15.41 -3.38
N ASP A 38 -1.10 15.00 -4.62
CA ASP A 38 -0.30 14.05 -5.39
C ASP A 38 0.25 14.75 -6.64
N ASP A 39 1.56 15.03 -6.61
CA ASP A 39 2.24 15.90 -7.56
C ASP A 39 1.64 17.32 -7.55
N CYS A 40 0.95 17.71 -8.63
CA CYS A 40 0.25 18.98 -8.73
C CYS A 40 -1.27 18.86 -8.56
N ASN A 41 -1.77 17.64 -8.37
CA ASN A 41 -3.19 17.38 -8.24
C ASN A 41 -3.61 17.33 -6.78
N THR A 42 -4.74 17.95 -6.47
CA THR A 42 -5.36 17.81 -5.16
C THR A 42 -6.30 16.62 -5.19
N CYS A 43 -6.17 15.77 -4.18
CA CYS A 43 -6.89 14.52 -4.01
C CYS A 43 -7.66 14.53 -2.70
N VAL A 44 -8.77 13.79 -2.66
CA VAL A 44 -9.52 13.52 -1.42
C VAL A 44 -9.66 12.02 -1.26
N CYS A 45 -9.27 11.55 -0.08
CA CYS A 45 -9.35 10.14 0.28
C CYS A 45 -10.79 9.72 0.59
N ASP A 46 -11.15 8.48 0.26
CA ASP A 46 -12.44 7.90 0.66
C ASP A 46 -12.52 7.67 2.18
N ASP A 47 -13.69 7.26 2.68
CA ASP A 47 -13.92 7.03 4.11
C ASP A 47 -13.21 5.78 4.65
N THR A 48 -12.85 4.84 3.78
CA THR A 48 -12.10 3.63 4.14
C THR A 48 -10.60 3.87 4.22
N GLY A 49 -10.11 4.93 3.58
CA GLY A 49 -8.70 5.26 3.42
C GLY A 49 -8.01 4.44 2.34
N THR A 50 -8.75 3.77 1.45
CA THR A 50 -8.21 2.80 0.49
C THR A 50 -8.22 3.25 -0.95
N ASP A 51 -8.93 4.35 -1.26
CA ASP A 51 -8.96 4.96 -2.58
C ASP A 51 -9.02 6.50 -2.47
N ALA A 52 -8.78 7.20 -3.57
CA ALA A 52 -8.83 8.65 -3.64
C ALA A 52 -9.31 9.16 -5.00
N VAL A 53 -9.99 10.30 -4.98
CA VAL A 53 -10.37 11.02 -6.20
C VAL A 53 -9.51 12.28 -6.30
N CYS A 54 -8.84 12.46 -7.44
CA CYS A 54 -7.93 13.56 -7.69
C CYS A 54 -8.43 14.47 -8.83
N THR A 55 -8.00 15.73 -8.82
CA THR A 55 -8.04 16.58 -10.01
C THR A 55 -7.20 15.97 -11.14
N LEU A 56 -7.44 16.41 -12.38
CA LEU A 56 -6.74 15.91 -13.57
C LEU A 56 -5.95 17.02 -14.27
N MET A 57 -5.17 17.76 -13.48
CA MET A 57 -4.23 18.76 -13.98
C MET A 57 -3.05 18.06 -14.65
N ALA A 58 -2.63 18.59 -15.81
CA ALA A 58 -1.43 18.15 -16.48
C ALA A 58 -0.19 18.64 -15.70
N CYS A 59 0.37 17.77 -14.86
CA CYS A 59 1.54 18.12 -14.07
C CYS A 59 2.80 18.18 -14.95
N HIS A 60 3.47 19.33 -14.95
CA HIS A 60 4.79 19.48 -15.54
C HIS A 60 5.82 18.80 -14.64
N ARG A 61 5.93 17.47 -14.76
CA ARG A 61 7.10 16.76 -14.23
C ARG A 61 8.28 17.15 -15.08
N CYS A 62 9.06 18.13 -14.62
CA CYS A 62 10.41 18.33 -15.13
C CYS A 62 11.17 17.01 -14.94
N LYS A 63 11.21 16.19 -15.99
CA LYS A 63 12.03 14.98 -16.02
C LYS A 63 13.45 15.47 -15.90
N LYS A 64 14.09 15.21 -14.75
CA LYS A 64 15.53 15.44 -14.58
C LYS A 64 16.24 14.61 -15.66
N ILE A 65 16.61 15.25 -16.77
CA ILE A 65 17.51 14.63 -17.75
C ILE A 65 18.80 14.39 -16.98
N LYS A 66 19.22 13.12 -16.84
CA LYS A 66 20.41 12.70 -16.07
C LYS A 66 21.73 13.15 -16.71
N SER A 67 21.76 14.27 -17.42
CA SER A 67 22.94 14.73 -18.15
C SER A 67 23.13 16.23 -18.20
N PHE A 68 22.62 16.99 -17.23
CA PHE A 68 23.16 18.33 -16.97
C PHE A 68 23.04 18.68 -15.49
N HIS A 69 24.16 18.96 -14.84
CA HIS A 69 24.21 19.51 -13.48
C HIS A 69 23.51 20.86 -13.44
N LEU A 70 22.21 20.87 -13.13
CA LEU A 70 21.52 22.06 -12.68
C LEU A 70 20.94 21.75 -11.32
N ASN A 71 21.49 22.43 -10.32
CA ASN A 71 21.04 22.43 -8.93
C ASN A 71 19.61 22.95 -8.89
N HIS A 72 18.64 22.05 -9.04
CA HIS A 72 17.27 22.34 -8.70
C HIS A 72 17.14 22.10 -7.20
N ASP A 73 17.32 23.20 -6.46
CA ASP A 73 16.87 23.30 -5.08
C ASP A 73 15.39 22.90 -5.05
N GLN A 74 15.11 21.73 -4.47
CA GLN A 74 13.78 21.27 -4.13
C GLN A 74 13.67 21.39 -2.61
N SER A 75 13.73 22.64 -2.15
CA SER A 75 13.35 23.01 -0.80
C SER A 75 11.84 22.83 -0.68
N ARG A 76 11.50 21.81 0.09
CA ARG A 76 10.20 21.62 0.71
C ARG A 76 9.96 22.75 1.73
#